data_AF-A0A964X2A0-F1
#
_entry.id   AF-A0A964X2A0-F1
#
_cell.length_a   1.000
_cell.length_b   1.000
_cell.length_c   1.000
_cell.angle_alpha   90.00
_cell.angle_beta   90.00
_cell.angle_gamma   90.00
#
_symmetry.space_group_name_H-M   'P 1'
#
loop_
_entity.id
_entity.type
_entity.pdbx_description
1 polymer ?
#
loop_
_entity_poly.entity_id
_entity_poly.type
_entity_poly.pdbx_seq_one_letter_code
_entity_poly.pdbx_strand_id
1 'polypeptide(L)'
;VTRFGMHPKLGQAVLEAQRASFLGEDAAPALTPRDYSEATAREVDLAVRELIDAAYARAKELLAARRADLEAGTKLLLERETITPEDFPALRPLPMAAE
;
A
#
# COMPACT_ATOMS: atom_id res chain seq x y z
N VAL A 1 9.31 0.76 3.32
CA VAL A 1 10.32 -0.09 3.99
C VAL A 1 11.64 0.64 4.16
N THR A 2 12.33 1.04 3.08
CA THR A 2 13.67 1.67 3.10
C THR A 2 13.74 3.09 3.68
N ARG A 3 12.72 3.91 3.45
CA ARG A 3 12.74 5.34 3.77
C ARG A 3 12.26 5.72 5.17
N PHE A 4 11.32 4.95 5.71
CA PHE A 4 10.62 5.30 6.95
C PHE A 4 10.93 4.34 8.10
N GLY A 5 11.79 3.33 7.89
CA GLY A 5 12.17 2.39 8.95
C GLY A 5 11.00 1.61 9.56
N MET A 6 9.92 1.43 8.81
CA MET A 6 8.67 0.82 9.29
C MET A 6 8.67 -0.71 9.24
N HIS A 7 9.84 -1.35 9.12
CA HIS A 7 9.94 -2.81 9.02
C HIS A 7 10.78 -3.39 10.17
N PRO A 8 10.23 -4.31 10.98
CA PRO A 8 10.87 -4.75 12.22
C PRO A 8 12.24 -5.42 12.02
N LYS A 9 12.44 -6.12 10.89
CA LYS A 9 13.73 -6.77 10.56
C LYS A 9 14.82 -5.79 10.10
N LEU A 10 14.44 -4.64 9.52
CA LEU A 10 15.37 -3.63 8.99
C LEU A 10 15.62 -2.48 9.98
N GLY A 11 14.81 -2.41 11.04
CA GLY A 11 14.89 -1.38 12.07
C GLY A 11 14.47 0.00 11.57
N GLN A 12 14.79 1.04 12.36
CA GLN A 12 14.46 2.44 12.06
C GLN A 12 15.46 3.10 11.09
N ALA A 13 16.26 2.31 10.36
CA ALA A 13 17.28 2.83 9.47
C ALA A 13 16.65 3.47 8.23
N VAL A 14 17.12 4.67 7.88
CA VAL A 14 16.80 5.33 6.61
C VAL A 14 17.85 4.89 5.59
N LEU A 15 17.45 3.96 4.72
CA LEU A 15 18.31 3.41 3.67
C LEU A 15 18.30 4.26 2.38
N GLU A 16 17.31 5.16 2.25
CA GLU A 16 17.17 6.05 1.08
C GLU A 16 16.78 7.46 1.53
N ALA A 17 17.56 8.46 1.11
CA ALA A 17 17.26 9.87 1.35
C ALA A 17 16.22 10.40 0.34
N GLN A 18 15.24 11.18 0.81
CA GLN A 18 14.28 11.86 -0.06
C GLN A 18 14.95 13.01 -0.81
N ARG A 19 14.97 12.97 -2.15
CA ARG A 19 15.24 14.17 -2.97
C ARG A 19 13.92 14.86 -3.30
N ALA A 20 13.73 16.08 -2.80
CA ALA A 20 12.72 17.00 -3.31
C ALA A 20 13.42 17.90 -4.33
N SER A 21 13.22 17.67 -5.64
CA SER A 21 13.67 18.61 -6.66
C SER A 21 12.45 19.40 -7.15
N PHE A 22 12.41 20.67 -6.79
CA PHE A 22 11.39 21.62 -7.25
C PHE A 22 11.81 22.36 -8.53
N LEU A 23 13.08 22.28 -8.92
CA LEU A 23 13.62 22.83 -10.16
C LEU A 23 14.50 21.75 -10.79
N GLY A 24 14.04 21.22 -11.92
CA GLY A 24 14.56 20.01 -12.55
C GLY A 24 16.08 19.98 -12.68
N GLU A 25 16.66 18.95 -12.06
CA GLU A 25 17.80 18.25 -12.64
C GLU A 25 17.28 16.93 -13.18
N ASP A 26 16.82 16.97 -14.43
CA ASP A 26 16.70 15.81 -15.32
C ASP A 26 18.10 15.33 -15.74
N ALA A 27 18.95 15.00 -14.77
CA ALA A 27 20.25 14.37 -15.01
C ALA A 27 20.41 13.16 -14.07
N ALA A 28 19.74 12.08 -14.47
CA ALA A 28 19.91 10.70 -14.03
C ALA A 28 19.43 10.32 -12.60
N PRO A 29 18.28 9.63 -12.51
CA PRO A 29 17.93 8.78 -11.35
C PRO A 29 18.93 7.65 -11.09
N ALA A 30 19.91 7.43 -11.96
CA ALA A 30 20.69 6.20 -12.05
C ALA A 30 21.95 6.14 -11.15
N LEU A 31 22.31 7.20 -10.43
CA LEU A 31 23.62 7.30 -9.75
C LEU A 31 23.54 7.79 -8.30
N THR A 32 22.47 7.46 -7.59
CA THR A 32 22.58 7.48 -6.12
C THR A 32 23.03 6.08 -5.72
N PRO A 33 24.30 5.88 -5.29
CA PRO A 33 24.72 4.57 -4.84
C PRO A 33 23.78 4.15 -3.70
N ARG A 34 23.25 2.93 -3.82
CA ARG A 34 22.59 2.28 -2.70
C ARG A 34 23.68 2.03 -1.68
N ASP A 35 23.78 2.89 -0.66
CA ASP A 35 24.79 2.81 0.39
C ASP A 35 24.45 1.70 1.41
N TYR A 36 24.00 0.54 0.91
CA TYR A 36 23.68 -0.63 1.72
C TYR A 36 24.10 -1.91 1.01
N SER A 37 24.48 -2.91 1.80
CA SER A 37 24.98 -4.18 1.28
C SER A 37 23.93 -4.94 0.47
N GLU A 38 24.36 -5.82 -0.43
CA GLU A 38 23.48 -6.77 -1.15
C GLU A 38 22.62 -7.61 -0.19
N ALA A 39 23.17 -7.96 0.98
CA ALA A 39 22.41 -8.65 2.02
C ALA A 39 21.24 -7.78 2.54
N THR A 40 21.48 -6.49 2.77
CA THR A 40 20.44 -5.54 3.16
C THR A 40 19.42 -5.32 2.03
N ALA A 41 19.86 -5.25 0.78
CA ALA A 41 19.00 -5.13 -0.39
C ALA A 41 18.02 -6.31 -0.50
N ARG A 42 18.52 -7.54 -0.30
CA ARG A 42 17.69 -8.74 -0.26
C ARG A 42 16.64 -8.68 0.84
N GLU A 43 17.01 -8.25 2.04
CA GLU A 43 16.06 -8.12 3.17
C GLU A 43 14.99 -7.07 2.87
N VAL A 44 15.33 -5.98 2.18
CA VAL A 44 14.38 -4.98 1.70
C VAL A 44 13.39 -5.58 0.72
N ASP A 45 13.86 -6.33 -0.28
CA ASP A 45 12.98 -6.94 -1.29
C ASP A 45 12.01 -7.95 -0.66
N LEU A 46 12.49 -8.77 0.29
CA LEU A 46 11.65 -9.69 1.05
C LEU A 46 10.59 -8.94 1.86
N ALA A 47 10.98 -7.87 2.57
CA ALA A 47 10.07 -7.05 3.35
C ALA A 47 8.99 -6.36 2.48
N VAL A 48 9.36 -5.87 1.28
CA VAL A 48 8.40 -5.28 0.34
C VAL A 48 7.41 -6.34 -0.15
N ARG A 49 7.90 -7.53 -0.48
CA ARG A 49 7.03 -8.65 -0.89
C ARG A 49 6.07 -9.06 0.23
N GLU A 50 6.56 -9.27 1.44
CA GLU A 50 5.76 -9.61 2.62
C GLU A 50 4.63 -8.57 2.83
N LEU A 51 4.95 -7.28 2.69
CA LEU A 51 3.99 -6.19 2.84
C LEU A 51 2.89 -6.20 1.76
N ILE A 52 3.28 -6.40 0.50
CA ILE A 52 2.33 -6.47 -0.62
C ILE A 52 1.42 -7.70 -0.47
N ASP A 53 2.00 -8.86 -0.17
CA ASP A 53 1.27 -10.11 0.00
C ASP A 53 0.26 -10.01 1.15
N ALA A 54 0.66 -9.42 2.29
CA ALA A 54 -0.23 -9.18 3.43
C ALA A 54 -1.35 -8.19 3.11
N ALA A 55 -1.04 -7.07 2.44
CA ALA A 55 -2.04 -6.09 2.02
C ALA A 55 -3.05 -6.70 1.03
N TYR A 56 -2.56 -7.51 0.09
CA TYR A 56 -3.39 -8.20 -0.89
C TYR A 56 -4.30 -9.25 -0.25
N ALA A 57 -3.76 -10.07 0.67
CA ALA A 57 -4.55 -11.04 1.43
C ALA A 57 -5.66 -10.35 2.23
N ARG A 58 -5.31 -9.28 2.98
CA ARG A 58 -6.27 -8.48 3.75
C ARG A 58 -7.35 -7.86 2.85
N ALA A 59 -6.97 -7.32 1.70
CA ALA A 59 -7.93 -6.77 0.74
C ALA A 59 -8.88 -7.85 0.23
N LYS A 60 -8.37 -9.03 -0.13
CA LYS A 60 -9.18 -10.17 -0.55
C LYS A 60 -10.13 -10.66 0.53
N GLU A 61 -9.67 -10.81 1.76
CA GLU A 61 -10.50 -11.21 2.89
C GLU A 61 -11.61 -10.21 3.15
N LEU A 62 -11.29 -8.91 3.12
CA LEU A 62 -12.27 -7.84 3.27
C LEU A 62 -13.34 -7.88 2.17
N LEU A 63 -12.93 -8.01 0.91
CA LEU A 63 -13.84 -8.09 -0.23
C LEU A 63 -14.69 -9.37 -0.19
N ALA A 64 -14.12 -10.50 0.25
CA ALA A 64 -14.84 -11.77 0.39
C ALA A 64 -15.87 -11.71 1.52
N ALA A 65 -15.50 -11.20 2.69
CA ALA A 65 -16.40 -11.03 3.83
C ALA A 65 -17.56 -10.07 3.52
N ARG A 66 -17.37 -9.15 2.57
CA ARG A 66 -18.34 -8.12 2.16
C ARG A 66 -18.89 -8.33 0.76
N ARG A 67 -18.94 -9.58 0.30
CA ARG A 67 -19.40 -9.91 -1.05
C ARG A 67 -20.81 -9.38 -1.35
N ALA A 68 -21.71 -9.38 -0.37
CA ALA A 68 -23.07 -8.86 -0.51
C ALA A 68 -23.10 -7.34 -0.79
N ASP A 69 -22.28 -6.56 -0.09
CA ASP A 69 -22.18 -5.10 -0.29
C ASP A 69 -21.60 -4.80 -1.68
N LEU A 70 -20.61 -5.59 -2.13
CA LEU A 70 -20.02 -5.49 -3.46
C LEU A 70 -21.05 -5.80 -4.57
N GLU A 71 -21.86 -6.84 -4.38
CA GLU A 71 -22.91 -7.20 -5.33
C GLU A 71 -24.02 -6.16 -5.42
N ALA A 72 -24.40 -5.55 -4.29
CA ALA A 72 -25.35 -4.43 -4.27
C ALA A 72 -24.80 -3.22 -5.03
N GLY A 73 -23.54 -2.83 -4.76
CA GLY A 73 -22.88 -1.73 -5.48
C GLY A 73 -22.71 -2.01 -6.97
N THR A 74 -22.39 -3.26 -7.34
CA THR A 74 -22.25 -3.66 -8.74
C THR A 74 -23.58 -3.56 -9.49
N LYS A 75 -24.69 -4.00 -8.88
CA LYS A 75 -26.03 -3.85 -9.47
C LYS A 75 -26.40 -2.39 -9.66
N LEU A 76 -26.15 -1.55 -8.65
CA LEU A 76 -26.41 -0.12 -8.72
C LEU A 76 -25.60 0.57 -9.83
N LEU A 77 -24.31 0.23 -9.95
CA LEU A 77 -23.42 0.70 -11.03
C LEU A 77 -23.92 0.31 -12.41
N LEU A 78 -24.42 -0.92 -12.57
CA LEU A 78 -25.01 -1.37 -13.84
C LEU A 78 -26.30 -0.62 -14.20
N GLU A 79 -27.07 -0.17 -13.21
CA GLU A 79 -28.33 0.55 -13.43
C GLU A 79 -28.16 2.06 -13.65
N ARG A 80 -27.13 2.67 -13.05
CA ARG A 80 -26.94 4.13 -13.01
C ARG A 80 -25.71 4.61 -13.80
N GLU A 81 -24.85 3.71 -14.27
CA GLU A 81 -23.56 3.94 -14.95
C GLU A 81 -22.51 4.71 -14.14
N THR A 82 -22.93 5.54 -13.19
CA THR A 82 -22.10 6.29 -12.25
C THR A 82 -22.80 6.30 -10.89
N ILE A 83 -22.04 6.08 -9.83
CA ILE A 83 -22.50 6.18 -8.43
C ILE A 83 -21.68 7.26 -7.72
N THR A 84 -22.32 8.05 -6.88
CA THR A 84 -21.63 9.00 -6.00
C THR A 84 -21.42 8.39 -4.61
N PRO A 85 -20.58 9.00 -3.75
CA PRO A 85 -20.47 8.59 -2.35
C PRO A 85 -21.79 8.67 -1.57
N GLU A 86 -22.76 9.47 -2.02
CA GLU A 86 -24.11 9.50 -1.43
C GLU A 86 -24.93 8.25 -1.78
N ASP A 87 -24.77 7.74 -3.00
CA ASP A 87 -25.45 6.53 -3.50
C ASP A 87 -24.86 5.24 -2.92
N PHE A 88 -23.57 5.26 -2.57
CA PHE A 88 -22.84 4.15 -1.98
C PHE A 88 -22.04 4.64 -0.75
N PRO A 89 -22.72 4.85 0.41
CA PRO A 89 -22.10 5.44 1.58
C PRO A 89 -20.93 4.61 2.09
N ALA A 90 -19.91 5.30 2.63
CA ALA A 90 -18.72 4.67 3.17
C ALA A 90 -19.07 3.60 4.23
N LEU A 91 -18.46 2.43 4.08
CA LEU A 91 -18.65 1.27 4.94
C LEU A 91 -18.38 1.68 6.41
N ARG A 92 -19.35 1.45 7.30
CA ARG A 92 -19.14 1.61 8.75
C ARG A 92 -17.91 0.78 9.16
N PRO A 93 -17.07 1.27 10.09
CA PRO A 93 -15.90 0.53 10.52
C PRO A 93 -16.33 -0.87 10.98
N LEU A 94 -15.61 -1.90 10.54
CA LEU A 94 -15.71 -3.23 11.13
C LEU A 94 -15.52 -3.05 12.65
N PRO A 95 -16.35 -3.68 13.51
CA PRO A 95 -16.06 -3.69 14.93
C PRO A 95 -14.64 -4.20 15.07
N MET A 96 -13.75 -3.35 15.60
CA MET A 96 -12.40 -3.79 15.93
C MET A 96 -12.56 -5.00 16.83
N ALA A 97 -11.92 -6.11 16.46
CA ALA A 97 -11.79 -7.24 17.38
C ALA A 97 -11.22 -6.65 18.68
N ALA A 98 -12.04 -6.71 19.74
CA ALA A 98 -11.64 -6.28 21.07
C ALA A 98 -10.45 -7.14 21.48
N GLU A 99 -9.33 -6.49 21.75
CA GLU A 99 -8.19 -7.06 22.46
C GLU A 99 -8.25 -6.59 23.91
#